data_AF-A0A6B3CMA5-F1
#
_entry.id   AF-A0A6B3CMA5-F1
#
_cell.length_a   1.000
_cell.length_b   1.000
_cell.length_c   1.000
_cell.angle_alpha   90.00
_cell.angle_beta   90.00
_cell.angle_gamma   90.00
#
_symmetry.space_group_name_H-M   'P 1'
#
loop_
_entity.id
_entity.type
_entity.pdbx_description
1 polymer ?
#
loop_
_entity_poly.entity_id
_entity_poly.type
_entity_poly.pdbx_seq_one_letter_code
_entity_poly.pdbx_strand_id
1 'polypeptide(L)'
;AAIPVREDPRDVVVARDARKLTDLPRGARVGTGAPRRMAQLNAYARTHGMEIETVPIRGNVDTRIGYVRSGELDAVVLAAAGLNRVGRIDEVTDFLSVDTVLPAPGQGALAIECP
;
A
#
# COMPACT_ATOMS: atom_id res chain seq x y z
N ALA A 1 -5.08 8.87 -28.28
CA ALA A 1 -4.73 8.70 -26.85
C ALA A 1 -5.95 8.99 -25.99
N ALA A 2 -6.10 8.31 -24.84
CA ALA A 2 -7.21 8.53 -23.90
C ALA A 2 -6.83 8.20 -22.45
N ILE A 3 -7.51 8.85 -21.50
CA ILE A 3 -7.43 8.55 -20.06
C ILE A 3 -8.87 8.23 -19.60
N PRO A 4 -9.22 6.96 -19.33
CA PRO A 4 -10.54 6.59 -18.82
C PRO A 4 -10.74 7.08 -17.38
N VAL A 5 -11.95 6.86 -16.84
CA VAL A 5 -12.30 7.19 -15.46
C VAL A 5 -11.28 6.58 -14.50
N ARG A 6 -10.79 7.42 -13.58
CA ARG A 6 -9.77 7.06 -12.60
C ARG A 6 -10.38 6.18 -11.51
N GLU A 7 -9.72 5.08 -11.20
CA GLU A 7 -10.02 4.27 -10.01
C GLU A 7 -9.55 4.96 -8.73
N ASP A 8 -9.85 4.36 -7.58
CA ASP A 8 -9.40 4.84 -6.28
C ASP A 8 -7.87 5.07 -6.25
N PRO A 9 -7.42 6.32 -6.07
CA PRO A 9 -6.00 6.65 -6.10
C PRO A 9 -5.27 6.31 -4.80
N ARG A 10 -5.98 5.93 -3.72
CA ARG A 10 -5.37 5.72 -2.40
C ARG A 10 -4.39 4.54 -2.38
N ASP A 11 -3.40 4.65 -1.51
CA ASP A 11 -2.63 3.50 -1.07
C ASP A 11 -3.41 2.78 0.05
N VAL A 12 -3.25 1.46 0.14
CA VAL A 12 -3.96 0.60 1.10
C VAL A 12 -3.00 -0.34 1.80
N VAL A 13 -3.37 -0.72 3.01
CA VAL A 13 -2.65 -1.71 3.83
C VAL A 13 -3.32 -3.06 3.68
N VAL A 14 -2.50 -4.10 3.54
CA VAL A 14 -2.88 -5.49 3.78
C VAL A 14 -2.00 -5.97 4.92
N ALA A 15 -2.59 -6.15 6.10
CA ALA A 15 -1.88 -6.57 7.30
C ALA A 15 -2.36 -7.94 7.81
N ARG A 16 -1.51 -8.59 8.60
CA ARG A 16 -1.92 -9.74 9.40
C ARG A 16 -3.01 -9.34 10.39
N ASP A 17 -3.83 -10.32 10.79
CA ASP A 17 -4.80 -10.19 11.87
C ASP A 17 -5.81 -9.03 11.66
N ALA A 18 -6.10 -8.68 10.41
CA ALA A 18 -7.01 -7.59 10.01
C ALA A 18 -6.69 -6.21 10.63
N ARG A 19 -5.41 -5.95 10.95
CA ARG A 19 -4.99 -4.71 11.62
C ARG A 19 -4.93 -3.52 10.68
N LYS A 20 -5.24 -2.35 11.21
CA LYS A 20 -4.93 -1.07 10.55
C LYS A 20 -3.46 -0.71 10.70
N LEU A 21 -3.00 0.29 9.94
CA LEU A 21 -1.63 0.78 10.06
C LEU A 21 -1.30 1.19 11.51
N THR A 22 -2.23 1.88 12.16
CA THR A 22 -2.09 2.40 13.54
C THR A 22 -2.10 1.32 14.61
N ASP A 23 -2.58 0.13 14.28
CA ASP A 23 -2.76 -0.97 15.24
C ASP A 23 -1.65 -2.03 15.11
N LEU A 24 -0.68 -1.78 14.22
CA LEU A 24 0.49 -2.63 14.04
C LEU A 24 1.34 -2.65 15.33
N PRO A 25 1.97 -3.80 15.64
CA PRO A 25 2.86 -3.90 16.79
C PRO A 25 4.04 -2.93 16.65
N ARG A 26 4.60 -2.52 17.79
CA ARG A 26 5.81 -1.70 17.81
C ARG A 26 6.95 -2.42 17.09
N GLY A 27 7.60 -1.73 16.16
CA GLY A 27 8.66 -2.30 15.32
C GLY A 27 8.16 -3.12 14.14
N ALA A 28 6.88 -3.01 13.77
CA ALA A 28 6.29 -3.78 12.67
C ALA A 28 7.03 -3.57 11.35
N ARG A 29 7.23 -4.67 10.61
CA ARG A 29 7.88 -4.68 9.29
C ARG A 29 6.85 -4.48 8.19
N VAL A 30 6.90 -3.33 7.52
CA VAL A 30 5.94 -2.90 6.50
C VAL A 30 6.57 -2.92 5.12
N GLY A 31 6.13 -3.83 4.26
CA GLY A 31 6.67 -4.01 2.91
C GLY A 31 6.16 -3.01 1.89
N THR A 32 7.07 -2.30 1.23
CA THR A 32 6.77 -1.53 0.02
C THR A 32 8.04 -1.26 -0.78
N GLY A 33 8.00 -1.50 -2.09
CA GLY A 33 9.11 -1.15 -2.99
C GLY A 33 9.16 0.31 -3.43
N ALA A 34 8.20 1.14 -3.00
CA ALA A 34 8.07 2.53 -3.42
C ALA A 34 8.72 3.51 -2.41
N PRO A 35 9.81 4.22 -2.76
CA PRO A 35 10.46 5.18 -1.86
C PRO A 35 9.51 6.28 -1.36
N ARG A 36 8.56 6.73 -2.21
CA ARG A 36 7.50 7.67 -1.84
C ARG A 36 6.72 7.19 -0.61
N ARG A 37 6.27 5.93 -0.62
CA ARG A 37 5.51 5.35 0.48
C ARG A 37 6.40 5.17 1.70
N MET A 38 7.63 4.69 1.53
CA MET A 38 8.57 4.50 2.63
C MET A 38 8.79 5.81 3.40
N ALA A 39 9.07 6.90 2.69
CA ALA A 39 9.29 8.20 3.31
C ALA A 39 8.06 8.69 4.09
N GLN A 40 6.87 8.63 3.48
CA GLN A 40 5.64 9.15 4.07
C GLN A 40 5.14 8.28 5.25
N LEU A 41 5.21 6.96 5.12
CA LEU A 41 4.85 6.03 6.21
C LEU A 41 5.74 6.23 7.44
N ASN A 42 7.06 6.34 7.25
CA ASN A 42 7.97 6.60 8.35
C ASN A 42 7.75 8.00 8.97
N ALA A 43 7.44 9.00 8.15
CA ALA A 43 7.09 10.34 8.66
C ALA A 43 5.81 10.31 9.50
N TYR A 44 4.75 9.66 8.97
CA TYR A 44 3.48 9.48 9.67
C TYR A 44 3.63 8.69 10.97
N ALA A 45 4.39 7.59 10.96
CA ALA A 45 4.63 6.80 12.15
C ALA A 45 5.30 7.63 13.26
N ARG A 46 6.35 8.40 12.91
CA ARG A 46 7.03 9.30 13.86
C ARG A 46 6.10 10.36 14.45
N THR A 47 5.22 10.97 13.65
CA THR A 47 4.30 12.00 14.17
C THR A 47 3.23 11.43 15.09
N HIS A 48 2.94 10.14 14.99
CA HIS A 48 1.93 9.44 15.81
C HIS A 48 2.55 8.59 16.93
N GLY A 49 3.85 8.72 17.20
CA GLY A 49 4.54 7.95 18.25
C GLY A 49 4.62 6.44 17.96
N MET A 50 4.43 6.04 16.71
CA MET A 50 4.53 4.66 16.26
C MET A 50 5.97 4.35 15.85
N GLU A 51 6.33 3.07 15.88
CA GLU A 51 7.61 2.56 15.39
C GLU A 51 7.34 1.48 14.35
N ILE A 52 7.78 1.71 13.11
CA ILE A 52 7.69 0.75 12.00
C ILE A 52 9.02 0.70 11.27
N GLU A 53 9.30 -0.43 10.63
CA GLU A 53 10.42 -0.60 9.71
C GLU A 53 9.87 -0.80 8.29
N THR A 54 10.16 0.12 7.38
CA THR A 54 9.76 -0.07 5.97
C THR A 54 10.77 -0.95 5.23
N VAL A 55 10.31 -2.09 4.72
CA VAL A 55 11.15 -3.09 4.04
C VAL A 55 10.95 -3.01 2.52
N PRO A 56 12.00 -2.80 1.71
CA PRO A 56 11.86 -2.78 0.26
C PRO A 56 11.56 -4.19 -0.26
N ILE A 57 10.45 -4.33 -1.00
CA ILE A 57 10.03 -5.60 -1.61
C ILE A 57 9.75 -5.46 -3.10
N ARG A 58 9.85 -6.58 -3.82
CA ARG A 58 9.48 -6.72 -5.25
C ARG A 58 8.48 -7.86 -5.42
N GLY A 59 8.09 -8.13 -6.66
CA GLY A 59 7.06 -9.11 -7.01
C GLY A 59 5.71 -8.47 -7.33
N ASN A 60 4.78 -9.29 -7.80
CA ASN A 60 3.40 -8.90 -8.11
C ASN A 60 2.54 -8.84 -6.82
N VAL A 61 1.25 -8.56 -6.96
CA VAL A 61 0.31 -8.49 -5.82
C VAL A 61 0.31 -9.78 -5.01
N ASP A 62 0.32 -10.94 -5.68
CA ASP A 62 0.27 -12.25 -5.02
C ASP A 62 1.49 -12.52 -4.17
N THR A 63 2.69 -12.31 -4.73
CA THR A 63 3.95 -12.47 -3.97
C THR A 63 3.99 -11.53 -2.78
N ARG A 64 3.55 -10.28 -2.95
CA ARG A 64 3.61 -9.27 -1.88
C ARG A 64 2.68 -9.61 -0.72
N ILE A 65 1.44 -10.02 -1.01
CA ILE A 65 0.52 -10.48 0.05
C ILE A 65 1.01 -11.81 0.65
N GLY A 66 1.69 -12.64 -0.15
CA GLY A 66 2.36 -13.86 0.30
C GLY A 66 3.30 -13.63 1.48
N TYR A 67 4.08 -12.53 1.48
CA TYR A 67 4.96 -12.18 2.61
C TYR A 67 4.22 -11.92 3.92
N VAL A 68 3.00 -11.38 3.85
CA VAL A 68 2.15 -11.17 5.04
C VAL A 68 1.59 -12.51 5.51
N ARG A 69 1.11 -13.33 4.58
CA ARG A 69 0.54 -14.66 4.88
C ARG A 69 1.58 -15.62 5.47
N SER A 70 2.83 -15.54 5.04
CA SER A 70 3.93 -16.35 5.58
C SER A 70 4.45 -15.87 6.94
N GLY A 71 4.06 -14.65 7.36
CA GLY A 71 4.59 -14.00 8.56
C GLY A 71 5.98 -13.39 8.38
N GLU A 72 6.50 -13.32 7.16
CA GLU A 72 7.78 -12.63 6.87
C GLU A 72 7.66 -11.12 7.07
N LEU A 73 6.49 -10.55 6.80
CA LEU A 73 6.15 -9.14 7.03
C LEU A 73 4.85 -9.02 7.83
N ASP A 74 4.72 -7.95 8.61
CA ASP A 74 3.50 -7.67 9.37
C ASP A 74 2.42 -7.04 8.47
N ALA A 75 2.85 -6.26 7.47
CA ALA A 75 1.95 -5.65 6.50
C ALA A 75 2.65 -5.35 5.17
N VAL A 76 1.86 -5.13 4.12
CA VAL A 76 2.32 -4.53 2.86
C VAL A 76 1.44 -3.35 2.46
N VAL A 77 2.04 -2.39 1.74
CA VAL A 77 1.29 -1.25 1.18
C VAL A 77 1.22 -1.35 -0.34
N LEU A 78 0.00 -1.33 -0.87
CA LEU A 78 -0.34 -1.51 -2.28
C LEU A 78 -1.25 -0.37 -2.76
N ALA A 79 -1.48 -0.26 -4.06
CA ALA A 79 -2.46 0.70 -4.60
C ALA A 79 -3.86 0.06 -4.57
N ALA A 80 -4.87 0.81 -4.10
CA ALA A 80 -6.27 0.35 -4.06
C ALA A 80 -6.74 -0.13 -5.43
N ALA A 81 -6.55 0.69 -6.47
CA ALA A 81 -6.91 0.37 -7.84
C ALA A 81 -6.28 -0.95 -8.35
N GLY A 82 -5.06 -1.26 -7.92
CA GLY A 82 -4.38 -2.50 -8.31
C GLY A 82 -5.09 -3.73 -7.73
N LEU A 83 -5.49 -3.67 -6.47
CA LEU A 83 -6.22 -4.75 -5.79
C LEU A 83 -7.65 -4.88 -6.31
N ASN A 84 -8.35 -3.77 -6.53
CA ASN A 84 -9.71 -3.78 -7.05
C ASN A 84 -9.78 -4.46 -8.43
N ARG A 85 -8.86 -4.11 -9.33
CA ARG A 85 -8.79 -4.69 -10.69
C ARG A 85 -8.52 -6.18 -10.72
N VAL A 86 -7.84 -6.73 -9.70
CA VAL A 86 -7.57 -8.17 -9.59
C VAL A 86 -8.55 -8.88 -8.65
N GLY A 87 -9.61 -8.21 -8.20
CA GLY A 87 -10.64 -8.81 -7.35
C GLY A 87 -10.18 -9.17 -5.94
N ARG A 88 -9.20 -8.45 -5.40
CA ARG A 88 -8.61 -8.70 -4.07
C ARG A 88 -8.78 -7.53 -3.09
N ILE A 89 -9.76 -6.67 -3.34
CA ILE A 89 -10.00 -5.49 -2.49
C ILE A 89 -10.46 -5.87 -1.08
N ASP A 90 -11.08 -7.05 -0.92
CA ASP A 90 -11.55 -7.56 0.37
C ASP A 90 -10.40 -7.95 1.33
N GLU A 91 -9.17 -8.01 0.83
CA GLU A 91 -7.98 -8.25 1.67
C GLU A 91 -7.42 -6.95 2.27
N VAL A 92 -7.95 -5.80 1.87
CA VAL A 92 -7.54 -4.51 2.43
C VAL A 92 -7.99 -4.42 3.89
N THR A 93 -7.02 -4.16 4.77
CA THR A 93 -7.27 -3.95 6.20
C THR A 93 -7.37 -2.47 6.55
N ASP A 94 -6.82 -1.59 5.71
CA ASP A 94 -6.89 -0.14 5.91
C ASP A 94 -6.75 0.65 4.60
N PHE A 95 -7.55 1.70 4.46
CA PHE A 95 -7.42 2.65 3.36
C PHE A 95 -6.71 3.90 3.88
N LEU A 96 -5.51 4.17 3.37
CA LEU A 96 -4.74 5.33 3.80
C LEU A 96 -5.31 6.59 3.14
N SER A 97 -5.61 7.61 3.96
CA SER A 97 -6.03 8.91 3.45
C SER A 97 -4.95 9.49 2.54
N VAL A 98 -5.37 10.28 1.55
CA VAL A 98 -4.45 11.01 0.67
C VAL A 98 -3.63 12.07 1.42
N ASP A 99 -4.09 12.50 2.60
CA ASP A 99 -3.35 13.38 3.50
C ASP A 99 -2.28 12.62 4.29
N THR A 100 -2.47 11.32 4.50
CA THR A 100 -1.51 10.43 5.18
C THR A 100 -0.44 9.96 4.21
N VAL A 101 -0.86 9.48 3.04
CA VAL A 101 0.01 9.04 1.96
C VAL A 101 -0.47 9.64 0.65
N LEU A 102 0.21 10.70 0.21
CA LEU A 102 -0.03 11.34 -1.07
C LEU A 102 0.24 10.36 -2.21
N PRO A 103 -0.75 10.03 -3.07
CA PRO A 103 -0.60 9.05 -4.13
C PRO A 103 0.48 9.38 -5.15
N ALA A 104 0.96 8.37 -5.88
CA ALA A 104 1.82 8.63 -7.04
C ALA A 104 1.02 9.38 -8.14
N PRO A 105 1.66 10.25 -8.94
CA PRO A 105 1.02 10.85 -10.11
C PRO A 105 0.39 9.77 -10.99
N GLY A 106 -0.87 9.96 -11.38
CA GLY A 106 -1.60 8.98 -12.19
C GLY A 106 -1.98 7.67 -11.48
N GLN A 107 -1.70 7.47 -10.18
CA GLN A 107 -2.13 6.26 -9.47
C GLN A 107 -3.64 6.04 -9.61
N GLY A 108 -4.05 4.86 -10.05
CA GLY A 108 -5.45 4.53 -10.33
C GLY A 108 -5.93 4.94 -11.73
N ALA A 109 -5.22 5.78 -12.47
CA ALA A 109 -5.51 6.03 -13.87
C ALA A 109 -4.94 4.89 -14.74
N LEU A 110 -5.53 4.72 -15.92
CA LEU A 110 -4.91 4.02 -17.04
C LEU A 110 -4.64 5.05 -18.13
N ALA A 111 -3.67 4.78 -18.99
CA ALA A 111 -3.39 5.61 -20.17
C ALA A 111 -3.39 4.72 -21.40
N ILE A 112 -4.14 5.11 -22.42
CA ILE A 112 -4.15 4.46 -23.73
C ILE A 112 -3.24 5.28 -24.65
N GLU A 113 -2.12 4.70 -25.02
CA GLU A 113 -1.16 5.23 -25.99
C GLU A 113 -1.48 4.68 -27.39
N CYS A 114 -1.39 5.52 -28.42
CA CYS A 114 -1.54 5.13 -29.82
C CYS A 114 -0.61 5.98 -30.70
N PRO A 115 -0.18 5.47 -31.86
CA PRO A 115 0.61 6.24 -32.84
C PRO A 115 -0.11 7.49 -33.36
#